data_AF-A0A9J6CXM0-F1
#
_entry.id   AF-A0A9J6CXM0-F1
#
_cell.length_a   1.000
_cell.length_b   1.000
_cell.length_c   1.000
_cell.angle_alpha   90.00
_cell.angle_beta   90.00
_cell.angle_gamma   90.00
#
_symmetry.space_group_name_H-M   'P 1'
#
loop_
_entity.id
_entity.type
_entity.pdbx_description
1 polymer ?
#
loop_
_entity_poly.entity_id
_entity_poly.type
_entity_poly.pdbx_seq_one_letter_code
_entity_poly.pdbx_strand_id
1 'polypeptide(L)'
;MPAADVLDYDKLNFALLRRFRLTVEGFRENFRISKPLEIKTGQQFAARLSNYFDHQLEILKMDRTFENLKNHIIAEQFLASFHRGATLFLKQCDLKTAVELAEQVDRCLEAEG
;
A
#
# COMPACT_ATOMS: atom_id res chain seq x y z
N MET A 1 -12.01 -19.73 1.95
CA MET A 1 -10.79 -20.44 2.36
C MET A 1 -11.21 -21.85 2.73
N PRO A 2 -10.64 -22.90 2.10
CA PRO A 2 -11.01 -24.28 2.40
C PRO A 2 -10.60 -24.66 3.83
N ALA A 3 -11.33 -25.61 4.44
CA ALA A 3 -11.19 -25.96 5.86
C ALA A 3 -9.77 -26.40 6.27
N ALA A 4 -9.00 -26.99 5.34
CA ALA A 4 -7.63 -27.43 5.58
C ALA A 4 -6.64 -26.27 5.80
N ASP A 5 -6.88 -25.10 5.19
CA ASP A 5 -6.01 -23.93 5.36
C ASP A 5 -6.23 -23.23 6.71
N VAL A 6 -7.32 -23.52 7.44
CA VAL A 6 -7.64 -22.89 8.73
C VAL A 6 -6.69 -23.33 9.85
N LEU A 7 -6.04 -24.48 9.68
CA LEU A 7 -5.03 -25.01 10.62
C LEU A 7 -3.65 -24.37 10.42
N ASP A 8 -3.46 -23.61 9.34
CA ASP A 8 -2.25 -22.86 9.06
C ASP A 8 -2.42 -21.43 9.60
N TYR A 9 -1.75 -21.16 10.72
CA TYR A 9 -1.85 -19.89 11.44
C TYR A 9 -1.50 -18.69 10.56
N ASP A 10 -0.48 -18.81 9.71
CA ASP A 10 -0.03 -17.72 8.86
C ASP A 10 -1.05 -17.40 7.77
N LYS A 11 -1.66 -18.43 7.18
CA LYS A 11 -2.74 -18.26 6.20
C LYS A 11 -4.00 -17.67 6.83
N LEU A 12 -4.38 -18.14 8.02
CA LEU A 12 -5.53 -17.61 8.76
C LEU A 12 -5.32 -16.14 9.13
N ASN A 13 -4.15 -15.80 9.66
CA ASN A 13 -3.78 -14.44 10.03
C ASN A 13 -3.78 -13.51 8.81
N PHE A 14 -3.15 -13.92 7.70
CA PHE A 14 -3.16 -13.15 6.45
C PHE A 14 -4.57 -12.93 5.90
N ALA A 15 -5.41 -13.99 5.90
CA ALA A 15 -6.79 -13.90 5.43
C ALA A 15 -7.64 -12.95 6.30
N LEU A 16 -7.43 -12.94 7.62
CA LEU A 16 -8.07 -12.02 8.54
C LEU A 16 -7.64 -10.57 8.27
N LEU A 17 -6.33 -10.31 8.21
CA LEU A 17 -5.79 -8.98 7.92
C LEU A 17 -6.35 -8.45 6.60
N ARG A 18 -6.38 -9.28 5.55
CA ARG A 18 -6.94 -8.91 4.25
C ARG A 18 -8.44 -8.63 4.32
N ARG A 19 -9.23 -9.46 5.02
CA ARG A 19 -10.68 -9.29 5.14
C ARG A 19 -11.06 -7.99 5.83
N PHE A 20 -10.31 -7.60 6.86
CA PHE A 20 -10.52 -6.36 7.61
C PHE A 20 -9.78 -5.15 7.02
N ARG A 21 -9.17 -5.30 5.83
CA ARG A 21 -8.35 -4.27 5.17
C ARG A 21 -7.21 -3.74 6.05
N LEU A 22 -6.70 -4.56 6.95
CA LEU A 22 -5.53 -4.30 7.79
C LEU A 22 -4.22 -4.62 7.05
N THR A 23 -4.17 -4.23 5.78
CA THR A 23 -2.99 -4.36 4.89
C THR A 23 -2.53 -2.97 4.48
N VAL A 24 -1.27 -2.83 4.05
CA VAL A 24 -0.74 -1.55 3.52
C VAL A 24 -1.69 -0.95 2.47
N GLU A 25 -2.13 -1.78 1.53
CA GLU A 25 -3.04 -1.38 0.46
C GLU A 25 -4.42 -0.95 1.00
N GLY A 26 -4.92 -1.65 2.03
CA GLY A 26 -6.19 -1.35 2.68
C GLY A 26 -6.18 -0.03 3.45
N PHE A 27 -5.11 0.24 4.21
CA PHE A 27 -4.93 1.52 4.89
C PHE A 27 -4.76 2.68 3.92
N ARG A 28 -3.98 2.48 2.85
CA ARG A 28 -3.82 3.47 1.77
C ARG A 28 -5.15 3.79 1.07
N GLU A 29 -5.92 2.77 0.71
CA GLU A 29 -7.24 2.96 0.10
C GLU A 29 -8.16 3.72 1.07
N ASN A 30 -8.24 3.29 2.32
CA ASN A 30 -9.05 3.94 3.35
C ASN A 30 -8.67 5.41 3.58
N PHE A 31 -7.37 5.74 3.52
CA PHE A 31 -6.87 7.11 3.58
C PHE A 31 -7.37 7.94 2.38
N ARG A 32 -7.16 7.46 1.15
CA ARG A 32 -7.49 8.18 -0.08
C ARG A 32 -8.99 8.36 -0.31
N ILE A 33 -9.82 7.37 0.04
CA ILE A 33 -11.28 7.42 -0.20
C ILE A 33 -12.06 7.98 1.00
N SER A 34 -11.39 8.29 2.12
CA SER A 34 -12.06 8.75 3.33
C SER A 34 -12.83 10.04 3.08
N LYS A 35 -14.09 10.09 3.51
CA LYS A 35 -14.93 11.29 3.46
C LYS A 35 -15.33 11.74 4.86
N PRO A 36 -15.50 13.05 5.11
CA PRO A 36 -16.12 13.53 6.35
C PRO A 36 -17.46 12.82 6.59
N LEU A 37 -17.72 12.43 7.84
CA LEU A 37 -19.03 11.89 8.22
C LEU A 37 -19.87 13.03 8.77
N GLU A 38 -21.17 13.06 8.43
CA GLU A 38 -22.09 14.16 8.78
C GLU A 38 -22.14 14.47 10.29
N ILE A 39 -21.91 13.47 11.13
CA ILE A 39 -22.00 13.56 12.59
C ILE A 39 -20.62 13.84 13.23
N LYS A 40 -19.53 13.87 12.46
CA LYS A 40 -18.16 14.03 12.98
C LYS A 40 -17.65 15.45 12.80
N THR A 41 -16.86 15.91 13.78
CA THR A 41 -16.16 17.19 13.66
C THR A 41 -14.98 17.08 12.70
N GLY A 42 -14.52 18.22 12.17
CA GLY A 42 -13.32 18.27 11.32
C GLY A 42 -12.07 17.71 12.01
N GLN A 43 -11.92 17.94 13.32
CA GLN A 43 -10.82 17.37 14.12
C GLN A 43 -10.85 15.85 14.15
N GLN A 44 -12.04 15.26 14.34
CA GLN A 44 -12.19 13.80 14.33
C GLN A 44 -11.91 13.20 12.95
N PHE A 45 -12.25 13.93 11.88
CA PHE A 45 -11.92 13.50 10.53
C PHE A 45 -10.41 13.56 10.27
N ALA A 46 -9.74 14.66 10.63
CA ALA A 46 -8.30 14.80 10.52
C ALA A 46 -7.55 13.71 11.31
N ALA A 47 -7.94 13.46 12.56
CA ALA A 47 -7.36 12.38 13.37
C ALA A 47 -7.52 11.00 12.71
N ARG A 48 -8.67 10.73 12.07
CA ARG A 48 -8.87 9.47 11.35
C ARG A 48 -7.96 9.35 10.12
N LEU A 49 -7.77 10.44 9.36
CA LEU A 49 -6.83 10.46 8.23
C LEU A 49 -5.40 10.20 8.69
N SER A 50 -4.96 10.87 9.76
CA SER A 50 -3.65 10.65 10.37
C SER A 50 -3.47 9.19 10.79
N ASN A 51 -4.45 8.60 11.47
CA ASN A 51 -4.36 7.20 11.89
C ASN A 51 -4.21 6.22 10.73
N TYR A 52 -4.92 6.43 9.61
CA TYR A 52 -4.74 5.57 8.44
C TYR A 52 -3.34 5.67 7.84
N PHE A 53 -2.80 6.89 7.79
CA PHE A 53 -1.46 7.13 7.28
C PHE A 53 -0.37 6.56 8.21
N ASP A 54 -0.49 6.78 9.52
CA ASP A 54 0.46 6.28 10.51
C ASP A 54 0.50 4.73 10.51
N HIS A 55 -0.66 4.08 10.48
CA HIS A 55 -0.72 2.61 10.37
C HIS A 55 -0.14 2.08 9.05
N GLN A 56 -0.32 2.81 7.94
CA GLN A 56 0.31 2.44 6.68
C GLN A 56 1.84 2.43 6.82
N LEU A 57 2.42 3.46 7.44
CA LEU A 57 3.87 3.56 7.68
C LEU A 57 4.38 2.49 8.66
N GLU A 58 3.59 2.17 9.69
CA GLU A 58 3.92 1.14 10.68
C GLU A 58 3.99 -0.26 10.04
N ILE A 59 3.04 -0.62 9.18
CA ILE A 59 3.04 -1.92 8.48
C ILE A 59 4.22 -2.01 7.50
N LEU A 60 4.58 -0.90 6.85
CA LEU A 60 5.74 -0.81 5.97
C LEU A 60 7.08 -0.91 6.72
N LYS A 61 7.06 -0.87 8.07
CA LYS A 61 8.27 -0.89 8.93
C LYS A 61 9.30 0.14 8.48
N MET A 62 8.80 1.30 8.06
CA MET A 62 9.58 2.30 7.38
C MET A 62 10.21 3.27 8.39
N ASP A 63 11.49 3.58 8.24
CA ASP A 63 12.11 4.60 9.08
C ASP A 63 11.45 5.96 8.80
N ARG A 64 11.06 6.66 9.87
CA ARG A 64 10.34 7.94 9.82
C ARG A 64 11.26 9.11 9.45
N THR A 65 12.00 8.97 8.37
CA THR A 65 12.78 10.06 7.77
C THR A 65 11.97 10.71 6.65
N PHE A 66 12.17 12.01 6.45
CA PHE A 66 11.51 12.76 5.38
C PHE A 66 11.81 12.16 4.00
N GLU A 67 13.06 11.77 3.74
CA GLU A 67 13.47 11.20 2.46
C GLU A 67 12.80 9.87 2.17
N ASN A 68 12.71 8.99 3.17
CA ASN A 68 11.97 7.74 3.01
C ASN A 68 10.51 8.06 2.69
N LEU A 69 9.87 8.94 3.48
CA LEU A 69 8.46 9.29 3.30
C LEU A 69 8.16 9.80 1.89
N LYS A 70 9.01 10.70 1.41
CA LYS A 70 8.96 11.24 0.05
C LYS A 70 9.09 10.13 -0.99
N ASN A 71 10.09 9.25 -0.86
CA ASN A 71 10.30 8.14 -1.79
C ASN A 71 9.10 7.19 -1.83
N HIS A 72 8.51 6.86 -0.67
CA HIS A 72 7.32 6.01 -0.59
C HIS A 72 6.13 6.64 -1.31
N ILE A 73 5.84 7.92 -1.05
CA ILE A 73 4.73 8.63 -1.69
C ILE A 73 4.92 8.70 -3.21
N ILE A 74 6.14 8.97 -3.68
CA ILE A 74 6.44 9.02 -5.12
C ILE A 74 6.29 7.63 -5.75
N ALA A 75 6.85 6.58 -5.13
CA ALA A 75 6.74 5.19 -5.60
C ALA A 75 5.27 4.75 -5.69
N GLU A 76 4.48 5.09 -4.68
CA GLU A 76 3.04 4.80 -4.63
C GLU A 76 2.29 5.48 -5.77
N GLN A 77 2.58 6.76 -6.05
CA GLN A 77 1.95 7.50 -7.13
C GLN A 77 2.42 7.02 -8.52
N PHE A 78 3.69 6.65 -8.65
CA PHE A 78 4.24 6.06 -9.85
C PHE A 78 3.49 4.77 -10.20
N LEU A 79 3.39 3.83 -9.26
CA LEU A 79 2.63 2.59 -9.43
C LEU A 79 1.16 2.82 -9.76
N ALA A 80 0.52 3.83 -9.15
CA ALA A 80 -0.88 4.16 -9.43
C ALA A 80 -1.12 4.70 -10.86
N SER A 81 -0.07 5.14 -11.54
CA SER A 81 -0.15 5.73 -12.88
C SER A 81 -0.08 4.68 -14.00
N PHE A 82 0.30 3.43 -13.70
CA PHE A 82 0.35 2.34 -14.66
C PHE A 82 -0.96 1.57 -14.74
N HIS A 83 -1.20 0.94 -15.89
CA HIS A 83 -2.31 0.00 -16.06
C HIS A 83 -2.16 -1.21 -15.12
N ARG A 84 -3.29 -1.85 -14.79
CA ARG A 84 -3.38 -2.86 -13.71
C ARG A 84 -2.44 -4.07 -13.88
N GLY A 85 -2.12 -4.42 -15.13
CA GLY A 85 -1.19 -5.50 -15.49
C GLY A 85 0.26 -5.20 -15.12
N ALA A 86 0.81 -4.09 -15.61
CA ALA A 86 2.15 -3.62 -15.23
C ALA A 86 2.30 -3.39 -13.71
N THR A 87 1.25 -2.91 -13.05
CA THR A 87 1.26 -2.71 -11.59
C THR A 87 1.43 -4.03 -10.82
N LEU A 88 0.84 -5.14 -11.29
CA LEU A 88 0.97 -6.45 -10.65
C LEU A 88 2.40 -7.00 -10.74
N PHE A 89 3.03 -6.85 -11.90
CA PHE A 89 4.42 -7.25 -12.11
C PHE A 89 5.38 -6.44 -11.23
N LEU A 90 5.27 -5.11 -11.26
CA LEU A 90 6.15 -4.24 -10.46
C LEU A 90 6.00 -4.47 -8.95
N LYS A 91 4.80 -4.81 -8.47
CA LYS A 91 4.57 -5.17 -7.07
C LYS A 91 5.19 -6.50 -6.64
N GLN A 92 5.49 -7.40 -7.58
CA GLN A 92 6.16 -8.68 -7.29
C GLN A 92 7.67 -8.53 -7.15
N CYS A 93 8.26 -7.43 -7.62
CA CYS A 93 9.70 -7.24 -7.67
C CYS A 93 10.36 -6.79 -6.35
N ASP A 94 9.65 -6.74 -5.22
CA ASP A 94 10.12 -6.22 -3.91
C ASP A 94 10.88 -4.88 -4.01
N LEU A 95 10.45 -4.01 -4.92
CA LEU A 95 11.07 -2.71 -5.16
C LEU A 95 10.58 -1.70 -4.12
N LYS A 96 11.50 -0.98 -3.48
CA LYS A 96 11.24 -0.13 -2.33
C LYS A 96 11.29 1.35 -2.68
N THR A 97 11.94 1.71 -3.78
CA THR A 97 12.11 3.10 -4.18
C THR A 97 11.52 3.41 -5.54
N ALA A 98 11.16 4.69 -5.75
CA ALA A 98 10.66 5.16 -7.04
C ALA A 98 11.69 5.00 -8.16
N VAL A 99 12.99 5.11 -7.84
CA VAL A 99 14.08 4.95 -8.80
C VAL A 99 14.18 3.49 -9.26
N GLU A 100 14.19 2.54 -8.32
CA GLU A 100 14.18 1.10 -8.63
C GLU A 100 12.98 0.71 -9.49
N LEU A 101 11.80 1.28 -9.21
CA LEU A 101 10.59 1.09 -10.01
C LEU A 101 10.75 1.64 -11.43
N ALA A 102 11.31 2.84 -11.58
CA ALA A 102 11.54 3.45 -12.89
C ALA A 102 12.53 2.63 -13.72
N GLU A 103 13.67 2.25 -13.14
CA GLU A 103 14.68 1.42 -13.82
C GLU A 103 14.12 0.07 -14.27
N GLN A 104 13.24 -0.55 -13.47
CA GLN A 104 12.60 -1.81 -13.86
C GLN A 104 11.62 -1.62 -15.02
N VAL A 105 10.88 -0.50 -15.04
CA VAL A 105 10.01 -0.16 -16.18
C VAL A 105 10.84 0.04 -17.44
N ASP A 106 11.95 0.77 -17.35
CA ASP A 106 12.83 1.02 -18.50
C ASP A 106 13.39 -0.30 -19.06
N ARG A 107 13.89 -1.19 -18.18
CA ARG A 107 14.36 -2.53 -18.60
C ARG A 107 13.28 -3.36 -19.28
N CYS A 108 12.04 -3.29 -18.82
CA CYS A 108 10.93 -4.01 -19.44
C CYS A 108 10.61 -3.45 -20.83
N LEU A 109 10.63 -2.13 -21.00
CA LEU A 109 10.40 -1.49 -22.30
C LEU A 109 11.51 -1.81 -23.31
N GLU A 110 12.77 -1.84 -22.86
CA GLU A 110 13.91 -2.21 -23.70
C GLU A 110 13.89 -3.68 -24.14
N ALA A 111 13.32 -4.59 -23.34
CA ALA A 111 13.21 -6.00 -23.68
C ALA A 111 12.04 -6.33 -24.61
N GLU A 112 11.05 -5.44 -24.71
CA GLU A 112 9.89 -5.56 -25.61
C GLU A 112 10.11 -4.91 -26.98
N GLY A 113 11.22 -4.18 -27.18
CA GLY A 113 11.64 -3.55 -28.45
C GLY A 113 12.63 -4.39 -29.24
#